data_AF-A0A7D6ZEQ9-F1
#
_entry.id   AF-A0A7D6ZEQ9-F1
#
_cell.length_a   1.000
_cell.length_b   1.000
_cell.length_c   1.000
_cell.angle_alpha   90.00
_cell.angle_beta   90.00
_cell.angle_gamma   90.00
#
_symmetry.space_group_name_H-M   'P 1'
#
loop_
_entity.id
_entity.type
_entity.pdbx_description
1 polymer ?
#
loop_
_entity_poly.entity_id
_entity_poly.type
_entity_poly.pdbx_seq_one_letter_code
_entity_poly.pdbx_strand_id
1 'polypeptide(L)'
;MEFVIGLLVAWAVPHANRARKKIGPLTGAALDVAIDRVGGIVDRELGRDPAIVRLIAEARAGTVTPQARASARRALDRAAAANPDFAAELHEATEPQPTSVSRSKTDQFAGVNAAGAQVAGDLTITNTSKIVNYAKDHPGRFLLIVIIILAAAGLLAAKLNGLTFGEVTTATTDPTVSHGNPNPVGAIDQTTKGTRTTPDSSTITGSWTPSDNTGTKTFTTSGGQCDGFYYAQGTILDIGGPMTCVISEKPNAQGRYTLVVTQSPNRSTYTIEFPDTDHAVVYDSKGTRLYELERL
;
A
#
# COMPACT_ATOMS: atom_id res chain seq x y z
N MET A 1 6.81 -16.69 -5.72
CA MET A 1 7.48 -16.28 -6.97
C MET A 1 7.17 -14.86 -7.44
N GLU A 2 5.92 -14.37 -7.48
CA GLU A 2 5.64 -12.98 -7.95
C GLU A 2 6.45 -11.90 -7.22
N PHE A 3 6.63 -12.07 -5.90
CA PHE A 3 7.48 -11.17 -5.10
C PHE A 3 8.95 -11.15 -5.57
N VAL A 4 9.53 -12.33 -5.85
CA VAL A 4 10.90 -12.47 -6.40
C VAL A 4 11.03 -11.74 -7.73
N ILE A 5 10.01 -11.82 -8.60
CA ILE A 5 10.01 -11.11 -9.88
C ILE A 5 9.98 -9.60 -9.66
N GLY A 6 9.20 -9.12 -8.69
CA GLY A 6 9.20 -7.71 -8.30
C GLY A 6 10.58 -7.22 -7.85
N LEU A 7 11.26 -7.99 -6.98
CA LEU A 7 12.62 -7.68 -6.54
C LEU A 7 13.63 -7.74 -7.69
N LEU A 8 13.50 -8.69 -8.60
CA LEU A 8 14.39 -8.81 -9.76
C LEU A 8 14.22 -7.65 -10.76
N VAL A 9 12.98 -7.22 -11.01
CA VAL A 9 12.70 -6.01 -11.80
C VAL A 9 13.31 -4.79 -11.11
N ALA A 10 13.15 -4.67 -9.79
CA ALA A 10 13.74 -3.59 -9.02
C ALA A 10 15.27 -3.60 -9.12
N TRP A 11 15.91 -4.78 -9.02
CA TRP A 11 17.36 -4.99 -9.14
C TRP A 11 17.90 -4.55 -10.49
N ALA A 12 17.17 -4.86 -11.58
CA ALA A 12 17.57 -4.53 -12.94
C ALA A 12 17.63 -3.03 -13.24
N VAL A 13 16.87 -2.20 -12.52
CA VAL A 13 16.87 -0.73 -12.67
C VAL A 13 18.19 -0.15 -12.12
N PRO A 14 18.92 0.71 -12.86
CA PRO A 14 20.17 1.28 -12.38
C PRO A 14 20.05 2.00 -11.03
N HIS A 15 21.03 1.81 -10.12
CA HIS A 15 21.06 2.49 -8.82
C HIS A 15 20.92 4.02 -8.90
N ALA A 16 21.45 4.64 -9.97
CA ALA A 16 21.35 6.09 -10.18
C ALA A 16 19.89 6.58 -10.29
N ASN A 17 18.98 5.73 -10.77
CA ASN A 17 17.55 6.03 -10.83
C ASN A 17 16.84 5.72 -9.50
N ARG A 18 17.37 4.76 -8.70
CA ARG A 18 16.84 4.42 -7.37
C ARG A 18 17.13 5.53 -6.34
N ALA A 19 18.33 6.10 -6.36
CA ALA A 19 18.76 7.13 -5.40
C ALA A 19 17.93 8.43 -5.42
N ARG A 20 17.20 8.69 -6.52
CA ARG A 20 16.31 9.86 -6.65
C ARG A 20 14.94 9.67 -5.97
N LYS A 21 14.53 8.43 -5.70
CA LYS A 21 13.28 8.10 -5.00
C LYS A 21 13.60 7.63 -3.58
N LYS A 22 13.97 8.58 -2.71
CA LYS A 22 14.24 8.27 -1.28
C LYS A 22 12.94 7.94 -0.56
N ILE A 23 12.55 6.67 -0.60
CA ILE A 23 11.71 6.06 0.45
C ILE A 23 12.59 6.06 1.72
N GLY A 24 12.01 6.39 2.90
CA GLY A 24 12.77 6.76 4.10
C GLY A 24 14.00 5.88 4.45
N PRO A 25 15.04 6.45 5.09
CA PRO A 25 16.39 5.90 5.13
C PRO A 25 16.53 4.52 5.78
N LEU A 26 15.61 4.12 6.66
CA LEU A 26 15.67 2.84 7.39
C LEU A 26 15.01 1.69 6.63
N THR A 27 13.88 1.95 5.95
CA THR A 27 13.17 0.91 5.18
C THR A 27 13.85 0.66 3.84
N GLY A 28 14.51 1.68 3.26
CA GLY A 28 15.27 1.55 2.01
C GLY A 28 16.43 0.55 2.10
N ALA A 29 17.23 0.61 3.18
CA ALA A 29 18.43 -0.21 3.29
C ALA A 29 18.15 -1.72 3.37
N ALA A 30 17.15 -2.13 4.14
CA ALA A 30 16.78 -3.54 4.25
C ALA A 30 16.21 -4.09 2.93
N LEU A 31 15.41 -3.26 2.23
CA LEU A 31 14.86 -3.62 0.93
C LEU A 31 15.96 -3.71 -0.14
N ASP A 32 16.91 -2.77 -0.17
CA ASP A 32 18.03 -2.78 -1.10
C ASP A 32 18.88 -4.05 -0.93
N VAL A 33 19.14 -4.50 0.31
CA VAL A 33 19.83 -5.77 0.59
C VAL A 33 19.05 -6.97 0.05
N ALA A 34 17.73 -7.01 0.22
CA ALA A 34 16.90 -8.10 -0.32
C ALA A 34 16.89 -8.10 -1.86
N ILE A 35 16.81 -6.91 -2.48
CA ILE A 35 16.87 -6.73 -3.93
C ILE A 35 18.20 -7.26 -4.48
N ASP A 36 19.33 -6.86 -3.88
CA ASP A 36 20.67 -7.29 -4.33
C ASP A 36 20.89 -8.78 -4.10
N ARG A 37 20.42 -9.34 -2.98
CA ARG A 37 20.54 -10.78 -2.69
C ARG A 37 19.76 -11.61 -3.69
N VAL A 38 18.50 -11.27 -3.96
CA VAL A 38 17.68 -11.97 -4.96
C VAL A 38 18.28 -11.83 -6.35
N GLY A 39 18.72 -10.64 -6.74
CA GLY A 39 19.38 -10.40 -8.02
C GLY A 39 20.62 -11.27 -8.22
N GLY A 40 21.50 -11.35 -7.21
CA GLY A 40 22.70 -12.18 -7.26
C GLY A 40 22.42 -13.69 -7.33
N ILE A 41 21.39 -14.18 -6.62
CA ILE A 41 20.98 -15.58 -6.69
C ILE A 41 20.47 -15.92 -8.10
N VAL A 42 19.59 -15.08 -8.65
CA VAL A 42 19.02 -15.31 -9.99
C VAL A 42 20.06 -15.15 -11.09
N ASP A 43 20.97 -14.18 -11.01
CA ASP A 43 22.01 -13.97 -12.02
C ASP A 43 23.00 -15.15 -12.07
N ARG A 44 23.37 -15.69 -10.90
CA ARG A 44 24.24 -16.86 -10.79
C ARG A 44 23.63 -18.11 -11.44
N GLU A 45 22.35 -18.40 -11.17
CA GLU A 45 21.70 -19.63 -11.66
C GLU A 45 21.13 -19.48 -13.08
N LEU A 46 20.57 -18.30 -13.40
CA LEU A 46 19.75 -18.05 -14.58
C LEU A 46 20.23 -16.86 -15.43
N GLY A 47 21.42 -16.31 -15.21
CA GLY A 47 21.94 -15.15 -15.96
C GLY A 47 22.03 -15.36 -17.49
N ARG A 48 21.96 -16.61 -17.95
CA ARG A 48 21.92 -16.98 -19.39
C ARG A 48 20.52 -17.40 -19.88
N ASP A 49 19.52 -17.50 -19.02
CA ASP A 49 18.16 -17.85 -19.43
C ASP A 49 17.54 -16.68 -20.23
N PRO A 50 17.04 -16.92 -21.46
CA PRO A 50 16.56 -15.87 -22.33
C PRO A 50 15.34 -15.12 -21.76
N ALA A 51 14.53 -15.77 -20.91
CA ALA A 51 13.39 -15.11 -20.27
C ALA A 51 13.83 -14.12 -19.19
N ILE A 52 14.88 -14.47 -18.42
CA ILE A 52 15.46 -13.56 -17.42
C ILE A 52 16.19 -12.40 -18.09
N VAL A 53 16.99 -12.67 -19.13
CA VAL A 53 17.69 -11.62 -19.90
C VAL A 53 16.68 -10.63 -20.50
N ARG A 54 15.58 -11.12 -21.07
CA ARG A 54 14.51 -10.27 -21.61
C ARG A 54 13.84 -9.42 -20.52
N LEU A 55 13.52 -10.01 -19.37
CA LEU A 55 12.92 -9.28 -18.24
C LEU A 55 13.83 -8.14 -17.77
N ILE A 56 15.13 -8.40 -17.62
CA ILE A 56 16.13 -7.40 -17.20
C ILE A 56 16.24 -6.28 -18.24
N ALA A 57 16.28 -6.62 -19.53
CA ALA A 57 16.33 -5.63 -20.61
C ALA A 57 15.10 -4.72 -20.62
N GLU A 58 13.90 -5.29 -20.49
CA GLU A 58 12.63 -4.54 -20.42
C GLU A 58 12.57 -3.66 -19.14
N ALA A 59 12.99 -4.19 -17.99
CA ALA A 59 13.06 -3.43 -16.74
C ALA A 59 14.04 -2.24 -16.83
N ARG A 60 15.20 -2.41 -17.49
CA ARG A 60 16.15 -1.33 -17.75
C ARG A 60 15.59 -0.26 -18.69
N ALA A 61 14.74 -0.66 -19.64
CA ALA A 61 14.01 0.27 -20.52
C ALA A 61 12.86 1.00 -19.81
N GLY A 62 12.56 0.66 -18.55
CA GLY A 62 11.54 1.29 -17.73
C GLY A 62 10.13 0.72 -17.87
N THR A 63 9.94 -0.29 -18.73
CA THR A 63 8.63 -0.89 -18.99
C THR A 63 8.75 -2.41 -19.09
N VAL A 64 8.08 -3.13 -18.18
CA VAL A 64 8.04 -4.61 -18.17
C VAL A 64 6.71 -5.09 -18.73
N THR A 65 6.74 -5.85 -19.82
CA THR A 65 5.53 -6.42 -20.43
C THR A 65 4.97 -7.59 -19.62
N PRO A 66 3.64 -7.84 -19.67
CA PRO A 66 3.04 -9.02 -19.03
C PRO A 66 3.65 -10.33 -19.52
N GLN A 67 4.00 -10.40 -20.81
CA GLN A 67 4.61 -11.59 -21.42
C GLN A 67 6.01 -11.88 -20.88
N ALA A 68 6.85 -10.85 -20.72
CA ALA A 68 8.19 -11.03 -20.13
C ALA A 68 8.10 -11.48 -18.67
N ARG A 69 7.19 -10.88 -17.89
CA ARG A 69 6.91 -11.29 -16.50
C ARG A 69 6.48 -12.75 -16.42
N ALA A 70 5.50 -13.18 -17.23
CA ALA A 70 5.02 -14.56 -17.26
C ALA A 70 6.09 -15.56 -17.71
N SER A 71 6.98 -15.16 -18.62
CA SER A 71 8.07 -16.02 -19.10
C SER A 71 9.17 -16.18 -18.06
N ALA A 72 9.56 -15.09 -17.38
CA ALA A 72 10.50 -15.12 -16.28
C ALA A 72 9.97 -15.96 -15.10
N ARG A 73 8.68 -15.85 -14.78
CA ARG A 73 8.03 -16.72 -13.78
C ARG A 73 8.21 -18.19 -14.10
N ARG A 74 7.89 -18.60 -15.33
CA ARG A 74 8.05 -20.00 -15.76
C ARG A 74 9.50 -20.46 -15.73
N ALA A 75 10.47 -19.58 -16.02
CA ALA A 75 11.88 -19.90 -15.88
C ALA A 75 12.28 -20.13 -14.42
N LEU A 76 11.89 -19.23 -13.51
CA LEU A 76 12.12 -19.36 -12.07
C LEU A 76 11.46 -20.61 -11.48
N ASP A 77 10.20 -20.90 -11.84
CA ASP A 77 9.47 -22.08 -11.38
C ASP A 77 10.16 -23.38 -11.84
N ARG A 78 10.62 -23.45 -13.10
CA ARG A 78 11.35 -24.62 -13.62
C ARG A 78 12.71 -24.79 -12.93
N ALA A 79 13.45 -23.70 -12.71
CA ALA A 79 14.75 -23.74 -12.05
C ALA A 79 14.62 -24.19 -10.58
N ALA A 80 13.65 -23.63 -9.85
CA ALA A 80 13.35 -24.04 -8.48
C ALA A 80 12.89 -25.50 -8.37
N ALA A 81 12.16 -26.01 -9.36
CA ALA A 81 11.78 -27.42 -9.40
C ALA A 81 12.96 -28.35 -9.72
N ALA A 82 13.93 -27.89 -10.52
CA ALA A 82 15.11 -28.66 -10.89
C ALA A 82 16.24 -28.60 -9.84
N ASN A 83 16.32 -27.51 -9.08
CA ASN A 83 17.36 -27.26 -8.10
C ASN A 83 16.72 -26.82 -6.75
N PRO A 84 16.60 -27.75 -5.76
CA PRO A 84 16.00 -27.43 -4.48
C PRO A 84 16.83 -26.45 -3.65
N ASP A 85 18.15 -26.41 -3.83
CA ASP A 85 19.02 -25.45 -3.13
C ASP A 85 18.76 -24.02 -3.63
N PHE A 86 18.59 -23.84 -4.94
CA PHE A 86 18.17 -22.56 -5.52
C PHE A 86 16.81 -22.10 -4.97
N ALA A 87 15.85 -23.03 -4.84
CA ALA A 87 14.55 -22.71 -4.25
C ALA A 87 14.66 -22.28 -2.78
N ALA A 88 15.50 -22.97 -1.99
CA ALA A 88 15.76 -22.65 -0.60
C ALA A 88 16.46 -21.29 -0.44
N GLU A 89 17.48 -21.01 -1.25
CA GLU A 89 18.19 -19.72 -1.24
C GLU A 89 17.24 -18.56 -1.61
N LEU A 90 16.37 -18.75 -2.63
CA LEU A 90 15.36 -17.75 -2.98
C LEU A 90 14.37 -17.52 -1.84
N HIS A 91 13.93 -18.58 -1.17
CA HIS A 91 13.02 -18.47 -0.03
C HIS A 91 13.69 -17.66 1.09
N GLU A 92 14.90 -18.05 1.49
CA GLU A 92 15.67 -17.37 2.54
C GLU A 92 15.97 -15.91 2.20
N ALA A 93 16.23 -15.59 0.92
CA ALA A 93 16.46 -14.22 0.48
C ALA A 93 15.20 -13.35 0.51
N THR A 94 14.00 -13.95 0.47
CA THR A 94 12.72 -13.23 0.55
C THR A 94 12.12 -13.17 1.94
N GLU A 95 12.57 -14.03 2.86
CA GLU A 95 12.15 -13.93 4.24
C GLU A 95 12.70 -12.65 4.86
N PRO A 96 11.88 -11.90 5.63
CA PRO A 96 12.39 -10.78 6.39
C PRO A 96 13.41 -11.35 7.37
N GLN A 97 14.70 -11.13 7.12
CA GLN A 97 15.70 -11.53 8.10
C GLN A 97 15.32 -10.83 9.40
N PRO A 98 15.10 -11.58 10.49
CA PRO A 98 15.01 -10.96 11.79
C PRO A 98 16.28 -10.15 11.90
N THR A 99 16.14 -8.85 12.15
CA THR A 99 17.26 -8.01 12.55
C THR A 99 17.71 -8.56 13.89
N SER A 100 18.45 -9.68 13.83
CA SER A 100 19.37 -10.07 14.85
C SER A 100 20.32 -8.90 14.85
N VAL A 101 20.01 -7.96 15.74
CA VAL A 101 20.95 -6.95 16.18
C VAL A 101 22.12 -7.82 16.60
N SER A 102 23.10 -7.97 15.71
CA SER A 102 24.40 -8.49 16.06
C SER A 102 24.86 -7.49 17.09
N ARG A 103 24.51 -7.79 18.34
CA ARG A 103 25.09 -7.22 19.54
C ARG A 103 26.52 -7.61 19.36
N SER A 104 27.28 -6.72 18.71
CA SER A 104 28.71 -6.86 18.54
C SER A 104 29.17 -7.21 19.93
N LYS A 105 29.60 -8.46 20.11
CA LYS A 105 30.42 -8.82 21.25
C LYS A 105 31.49 -7.75 21.20
N THR A 106 31.54 -6.94 22.24
CA THR A 106 32.52 -5.89 22.40
C THR A 106 33.88 -6.58 22.40
N ASP A 107 34.42 -6.83 21.21
CA ASP A 107 35.84 -6.95 21.02
C ASP A 107 36.35 -5.58 21.42
N GLN A 108 36.93 -5.55 22.61
CA GLN A 108 37.68 -4.43 23.15
C GLN A 108 38.58 -3.93 22.02
N PHE A 109 38.24 -2.79 21.44
CA PHE A 109 39.15 -2.06 20.59
C PHE A 109 40.34 -1.70 21.46
N ALA A 110 41.44 -2.42 21.28
CA ALA A 110 42.75 -2.02 21.74
C ALA A 110 43.01 -0.62 21.17
N GLY A 111 43.22 0.34 22.08
CA GLY A 111 43.21 1.76 21.77
C GLY A 111 44.17 2.17 20.68
N VAL A 112 43.68 3.04 19.79
CA VAL A 112 44.55 3.87 18.95
C VAL A 112 44.96 5.07 19.81
N ASN A 113 46.21 5.10 20.26
CA ASN A 113 46.79 6.24 20.96
C ASN A 113 47.06 7.37 19.96
N ALA A 114 46.20 8.39 19.95
CA ALA A 114 46.48 9.66 19.30
C ALA A 114 46.59 10.75 20.38
N ALA A 115 47.82 11.22 20.58
CA ALA A 115 48.21 12.47 21.23
C ALA A 115 47.21 13.11 22.22
N GLY A 116 47.29 12.69 23.48
CA GLY A 116 47.21 13.63 24.61
C GLY A 116 45.85 14.15 25.07
N ALA A 117 44.71 13.62 24.60
CA ALA A 117 43.41 13.94 25.19
C ALA A 117 42.52 12.69 25.27
N GLN A 118 42.42 12.10 26.46
CA GLN A 118 41.43 11.07 26.76
C GLN A 118 40.08 11.75 26.99
N VAL A 119 39.22 11.78 25.96
CA VAL A 119 37.79 12.03 26.15
C VAL A 119 37.11 10.67 26.21
N ALA A 120 37.09 10.08 27.41
CA ALA A 120 36.27 8.92 27.72
C ALA A 120 34.80 9.38 27.88
N GLY A 121 34.15 9.67 26.75
CA GLY A 121 32.71 9.86 26.69
C GLY A 121 32.05 8.56 26.29
N ASP A 122 31.32 7.92 27.21
CA ASP A 122 30.39 6.85 26.91
C ASP A 122 29.31 7.40 25.97
N LEU A 123 29.41 7.11 24.67
CA LEU A 123 28.37 7.43 23.71
C LEU A 123 27.30 6.33 23.80
N THR A 124 26.42 6.47 24.79
CA THR A 124 25.21 5.68 24.87
C THR A 124 24.27 6.12 23.74
N ILE A 125 24.33 5.43 22.60
CA ILE A 125 23.34 5.60 21.52
C ILE A 125 22.04 4.96 22.01
N THR A 126 21.22 5.72 22.73
CA THR A 126 19.84 5.32 23.05
C THR A 126 18.99 5.46 21.80
N ASN A 127 18.78 4.35 21.10
CA ASN A 127 17.75 4.26 20.07
C ASN A 127 16.38 4.32 20.74
N THR A 128 15.80 5.51 20.84
CA THR A 128 14.46 5.78 21.41
C THR A 128 13.35 5.48 20.40
N SER A 129 13.37 4.30 19.79
CA SER A 129 12.22 3.78 19.09
C SER A 129 11.16 3.37 20.11
N LYS A 130 10.11 4.18 20.28
CA LYS A 130 9.01 3.92 21.22
C LYS A 130 8.36 2.55 21.01
N ILE A 131 8.36 2.05 19.77
CA ILE A 131 7.80 0.75 19.40
C ILE A 131 8.69 -0.39 19.91
N VAL A 132 10.01 -0.25 19.77
CA VAL A 132 10.98 -1.26 20.24
C VAL A 132 11.04 -1.31 21.76
N ASN A 133 10.96 -0.16 22.44
CA ASN A 133 10.86 -0.13 23.90
C ASN A 133 9.54 -0.74 24.40
N TYR A 134 8.41 -0.43 23.77
CA TYR A 134 7.12 -1.02 24.18
C TYR A 134 7.08 -2.54 24.01
N ALA A 135 7.65 -3.07 22.91
CA ALA A 135 7.76 -4.51 22.69
C ALA A 135 8.66 -5.20 23.73
N LYS A 136 9.72 -4.52 24.19
CA LYS A 136 10.65 -5.01 25.21
C LYS A 136 10.02 -5.06 26.61
N ASP A 137 9.28 -4.03 26.99
CA ASP A 137 8.68 -3.93 28.32
C ASP A 137 7.39 -4.76 28.46
N HIS A 138 6.74 -5.09 27.34
CA HIS A 138 5.47 -5.83 27.32
C HIS A 138 5.44 -6.95 26.25
N PRO A 139 6.32 -7.97 26.34
CA PRO A 139 6.43 -9.01 25.31
C PRO A 139 5.11 -9.77 25.11
N GLY A 140 4.38 -10.08 26.19
CA GLY A 140 3.09 -10.77 26.10
C GLY A 140 1.97 -9.94 25.44
N ARG A 141 1.92 -8.63 25.68
CA ARG A 141 0.89 -7.75 25.08
C ARG A 141 1.18 -7.49 23.61
N PHE A 142 2.46 -7.30 23.26
CA PHE A 142 2.87 -7.12 21.88
C PHE A 142 2.51 -8.34 21.01
N LEU A 143 2.79 -9.55 21.52
CA LEU A 143 2.47 -10.81 20.83
C LEU A 143 0.95 -10.98 20.65
N LEU A 144 0.17 -10.62 21.66
CA LEU A 144 -1.29 -10.63 21.59
C LEU A 144 -1.85 -9.63 20.56
N ILE A 145 -1.27 -8.43 20.45
CA ILE A 145 -1.63 -7.43 19.43
C ILE A 145 -1.32 -7.97 18.02
N VAL A 146 -0.16 -8.59 17.81
CA VAL A 146 0.21 -9.17 16.52
C VAL A 146 -0.75 -10.31 16.13
N ILE A 147 -1.09 -11.19 17.07
CA ILE A 147 -2.08 -12.26 16.84
C ILE A 147 -3.44 -11.68 16.45
N ILE A 148 -3.91 -10.63 17.14
CA ILE A 148 -5.18 -9.96 16.80
C ILE A 148 -5.15 -9.39 15.38
N ILE A 149 -4.05 -8.74 14.99
CA ILE A 149 -3.90 -8.15 13.65
C ILE A 149 -3.93 -9.25 12.58
N LEU A 150 -3.22 -10.36 12.81
CA LEU A 150 -3.20 -11.50 11.89
C LEU A 150 -4.56 -12.21 11.80
N ALA A 151 -5.25 -12.37 12.92
CA ALA A 151 -6.60 -12.93 12.95
C ALA A 151 -7.61 -12.03 12.21
N ALA A 152 -7.53 -10.71 12.42
CA ALA A 152 -8.37 -9.74 11.71
C ALA A 152 -8.10 -9.75 10.19
N ALA A 153 -6.83 -9.82 9.78
CA ALA A 153 -6.45 -9.92 8.37
C ALA A 153 -6.94 -11.23 7.73
N GLY A 154 -6.81 -12.37 8.44
CA GLY A 154 -7.33 -13.66 7.99
C GLY A 154 -8.86 -13.68 7.85
N LEU A 155 -9.58 -13.04 8.79
CA LEU A 155 -11.04 -12.95 8.75
C LEU A 155 -11.54 -12.09 7.57
N LEU A 156 -10.81 -11.01 7.24
CA LEU A 156 -11.08 -10.20 6.06
C LEU A 156 -10.82 -10.97 4.75
N ALA A 157 -9.76 -11.77 4.68
CA ALA A 157 -9.48 -12.60 3.51
C ALA A 157 -10.55 -13.69 3.30
N ALA A 158 -11.05 -14.30 4.38
CA ALA A 158 -12.11 -15.30 4.31
C ALA A 158 -13.45 -14.73 3.81
N LYS A 159 -13.79 -13.48 4.15
CA LYS A 159 -15.00 -12.81 3.64
C LYS A 159 -14.93 -12.46 2.15
N LEU A 160 -13.72 -12.25 1.61
CA LEU A 160 -13.54 -11.95 0.19
C LEU A 160 -13.65 -13.19 -0.72
N ASN A 161 -13.42 -14.39 -0.17
CA ASN A 161 -13.52 -15.66 -0.92
C ASN A 161 -14.92 -16.32 -0.87
N GLY A 162 -15.89 -15.70 -0.20
CA GLY A 162 -17.27 -16.20 -0.10
C GLY A 162 -18.22 -15.80 -1.24
N LEU A 163 -17.74 -15.08 -2.26
CA LEU A 163 -18.54 -14.74 -3.44
C LEU A 163 -18.51 -15.91 -4.43
N THR A 164 -19.44 -16.84 -4.23
CA THR A 164 -19.78 -17.88 -5.22
C THR A 164 -20.28 -17.21 -6.49
N PHE A 165 -19.57 -17.40 -7.61
CA PHE A 165 -20.00 -16.96 -8.93
C PHE A 165 -21.29 -17.68 -9.32
N GLY A 166 -22.36 -16.90 -9.40
CA GLY A 166 -23.66 -17.34 -9.88
C GLY A 166 -23.61 -17.76 -11.36
N GLU A 167 -24.23 -18.90 -11.59
CA GLU A 167 -24.51 -19.57 -12.86
C GLU A 167 -25.03 -18.62 -13.95
N VAL A 168 -24.35 -18.62 -15.11
CA VAL A 168 -24.75 -17.86 -16.29
C VAL A 168 -25.94 -18.56 -16.93
N THR A 169 -27.15 -18.04 -16.71
CA THR A 169 -28.34 -18.43 -17.47
C THR A 169 -28.43 -17.58 -18.73
N THR A 170 -28.27 -18.21 -19.88
CA THR A 170 -28.50 -17.61 -21.20
C THR A 170 -30.01 -17.38 -21.40
N ALA A 171 -30.43 -16.11 -21.47
CA ALA A 171 -31.80 -15.74 -21.80
C ALA A 171 -31.95 -15.52 -23.32
N THR A 172 -32.80 -16.35 -23.90
CA THR A 172 -33.32 -16.35 -25.27
C THR A 172 -34.03 -15.02 -25.59
N THR A 173 -33.69 -14.44 -26.74
CA THR A 173 -34.38 -13.33 -27.40
C THR A 173 -35.72 -13.77 -27.99
N ASP A 174 -36.77 -12.97 -27.77
CA ASP A 174 -37.96 -12.93 -28.64
C ASP A 174 -38.44 -11.46 -28.77
N PRO A 175 -38.72 -10.95 -29.99
CA PRO A 175 -39.24 -9.60 -30.18
C PRO A 175 -40.76 -9.64 -30.39
N THR A 176 -41.51 -8.78 -29.70
CA THR A 176 -42.89 -8.48 -30.09
C THR A 176 -43.19 -6.99 -29.96
N VAL A 177 -43.86 -6.52 -31.01
CA VAL A 177 -44.16 -5.17 -31.46
C VAL A 177 -45.37 -4.58 -30.71
N SER A 178 -45.37 -3.26 -30.53
CA SER A 178 -46.44 -2.33 -30.97
C SER A 178 -47.25 -1.52 -29.95
N HIS A 179 -47.55 -0.31 -30.44
CA HIS A 179 -48.62 0.65 -30.12
C HIS A 179 -48.35 1.73 -29.06
N GLY A 180 -48.26 2.95 -29.59
CA GLY A 180 -48.19 4.18 -28.82
C GLY A 180 -49.56 4.74 -28.43
N ASN A 181 -49.52 5.79 -27.61
CA ASN A 181 -50.60 6.74 -27.43
C ASN A 181 -50.01 8.09 -26.96
N PRO A 182 -50.37 9.24 -27.57
CA PRO A 182 -49.93 10.56 -27.12
C PRO A 182 -51.01 11.31 -26.30
N ASN A 183 -50.52 12.11 -25.34
CA ASN A 183 -51.13 13.29 -24.68
C ASN A 183 -52.25 13.08 -23.62
N PRO A 184 -52.50 14.06 -22.70
CA PRO A 184 -52.02 15.45 -22.66
C PRO A 184 -51.46 15.99 -21.31
N VAL A 185 -50.81 17.15 -21.45
CA VAL A 185 -50.53 18.25 -20.52
C VAL A 185 -51.46 18.36 -19.30
N GLY A 186 -50.88 18.48 -18.10
CA GLY A 186 -51.60 18.90 -16.89
C GLY A 186 -50.71 19.09 -15.65
N ALA A 187 -50.68 20.34 -15.16
CA ALA A 187 -50.41 20.77 -13.78
C ALA A 187 -49.01 20.55 -13.17
N ILE A 188 -48.20 21.60 -13.30
CA ILE A 188 -47.20 22.07 -12.35
C ILE A 188 -47.77 22.18 -10.92
N ASP A 189 -47.50 21.20 -10.07
CA ASP A 189 -47.45 21.41 -8.62
C ASP A 189 -46.47 20.42 -7.99
N GLN A 190 -45.22 20.86 -7.81
CA GLN A 190 -44.24 20.15 -6.99
C GLN A 190 -43.49 21.17 -6.13
N THR A 191 -44.16 21.58 -5.05
CA THR A 191 -43.45 21.96 -3.83
C THR A 191 -42.94 20.67 -3.18
N THR A 192 -41.94 20.03 -3.78
CA THR A 192 -41.22 18.91 -3.17
C THR A 192 -40.40 19.46 -2.03
N LYS A 193 -40.93 19.32 -0.82
CA LYS A 193 -40.20 19.45 0.43
C LYS A 193 -39.08 18.40 0.40
N GLY A 194 -37.94 18.78 -0.17
CA GLY A 194 -36.82 17.89 -0.47
C GLY A 194 -36.45 17.12 0.78
N THR A 195 -36.60 15.81 0.72
CA THR A 195 -36.02 14.90 1.70
C THR A 195 -34.52 15.16 1.65
N ARG A 196 -34.00 15.92 2.62
CA ARG A 196 -32.56 16.15 2.76
C ARG A 196 -31.96 14.78 3.03
N THR A 197 -31.44 14.15 1.99
CA THR A 197 -30.76 12.88 2.09
C THR A 197 -29.57 13.08 3.02
N THR A 198 -29.61 12.44 4.19
CA THR A 198 -28.48 12.43 5.10
C THR A 198 -27.28 11.84 4.35
N PRO A 199 -26.14 12.55 4.25
CA PRO A 199 -24.95 12.02 3.62
C PRO A 199 -24.54 10.69 4.26
N ASP A 200 -24.06 9.76 3.44
CA ASP A 200 -23.55 8.47 3.89
C ASP A 200 -22.12 8.24 3.38
N SER A 201 -21.54 7.07 3.66
CA SER A 201 -20.17 6.78 3.23
C SER A 201 -19.97 6.78 1.70
N SER A 202 -21.04 6.56 0.92
CA SER A 202 -20.98 6.61 -0.55
C SER A 202 -20.81 8.03 -1.07
N THR A 203 -21.18 9.04 -0.27
CA THR A 203 -21.04 10.45 -0.61
C THR A 203 -19.62 10.80 -1.02
N ILE A 204 -18.57 10.20 -0.44
CA ILE A 204 -17.17 10.49 -0.80
C ILE A 204 -16.82 10.18 -2.27
N THR A 205 -17.60 9.34 -2.96
CA THR A 205 -17.30 8.90 -4.33
C THR A 205 -17.38 10.07 -5.30
N GLY A 206 -16.34 10.27 -6.10
CA GLY A 206 -16.28 11.34 -7.10
C GLY A 206 -14.94 12.07 -7.14
N SER A 207 -14.95 13.24 -7.76
CA SER A 207 -13.81 14.15 -7.82
C SER A 207 -14.08 15.38 -6.96
N TRP A 208 -13.06 15.86 -6.28
CA TRP A 208 -13.18 16.93 -5.28
C TRP A 208 -12.05 17.95 -5.42
N THR A 209 -12.36 19.20 -5.14
CA THR A 209 -11.41 20.30 -5.00
C THR A 209 -11.08 20.47 -3.52
N PRO A 210 -9.82 20.27 -3.09
CA PRO A 210 -9.45 20.51 -1.70
C PRO A 210 -9.15 21.99 -1.44
N SER A 211 -9.51 22.47 -0.25
CA SER A 211 -9.29 23.86 0.18
C SER A 211 -7.81 24.24 0.35
N ASP A 212 -6.91 23.25 0.39
CA ASP A 212 -5.47 23.44 0.57
C ASP A 212 -4.69 23.58 -0.76
N ASN A 213 -5.40 23.60 -1.90
CA ASN A 213 -4.83 23.75 -3.25
C ASN A 213 -3.84 22.63 -3.65
N THR A 214 -3.95 21.45 -3.04
CA THR A 214 -3.05 20.31 -3.34
C THR A 214 -3.46 19.50 -4.58
N GLY A 215 -4.31 20.05 -5.44
CA GLY A 215 -4.83 19.40 -6.64
C GLY A 215 -6.07 18.53 -6.40
N THR A 216 -6.74 18.15 -7.49
CA THR A 216 -7.98 17.36 -7.46
C THR A 216 -7.79 16.04 -6.72
N LYS A 217 -8.74 15.72 -5.83
CA LYS A 217 -8.81 14.45 -5.12
C LYS A 217 -9.83 13.56 -5.84
N THR A 218 -9.52 12.28 -6.02
CA THR A 218 -10.48 11.35 -6.63
C THR A 218 -10.69 10.13 -5.76
N PHE A 219 -11.94 9.68 -5.65
CA PHE A 219 -12.31 8.50 -4.88
C PHE A 219 -13.30 7.67 -5.69
N THR A 220 -12.93 6.43 -6.02
CA THR A 220 -13.74 5.58 -6.90
C THR A 220 -14.81 4.78 -6.15
N THR A 221 -14.41 4.09 -5.07
CA THR A 221 -15.30 3.28 -4.22
C THR A 221 -14.54 2.88 -2.95
N SER A 222 -15.26 2.45 -1.90
CA SER A 222 -14.62 1.95 -0.68
C SER A 222 -13.88 0.64 -0.96
N GLY A 223 -12.59 0.59 -0.64
CA GLY A 223 -11.68 -0.51 -1.04
C GLY A 223 -11.10 -0.36 -2.45
N GLY A 224 -11.48 0.70 -3.18
CA GLY A 224 -11.01 1.00 -4.52
C GLY A 224 -9.78 1.91 -4.57
N GLN A 225 -9.49 2.40 -5.78
CA GLN A 225 -8.43 3.38 -6.02
C GLN A 225 -8.89 4.78 -5.57
N CYS A 226 -7.94 5.57 -5.11
CA CYS A 226 -8.12 6.99 -4.83
C CYS A 226 -6.83 7.77 -5.14
N ASP A 227 -6.92 9.09 -5.26
CA ASP A 227 -5.79 9.97 -5.56
C ASP A 227 -5.77 11.19 -4.63
N GLY A 228 -4.57 11.60 -4.22
CA GLY A 228 -4.31 12.83 -3.47
C GLY A 228 -4.69 12.79 -2.00
N PHE A 229 -5.18 11.66 -1.45
CA PHE A 229 -5.63 11.56 -0.06
C PHE A 229 -4.52 11.23 0.95
N TYR A 230 -3.29 10.98 0.52
CA TYR A 230 -2.20 10.63 1.43
C TYR A 230 -1.44 11.87 1.94
N TYR A 231 -1.51 12.09 3.25
CA TYR A 231 -0.82 13.16 3.97
C TYR A 231 0.15 12.54 4.98
N ALA A 232 1.33 13.13 5.06
CA ALA A 232 2.30 12.89 6.11
C ALA A 232 2.61 14.22 6.78
N GLN A 233 2.44 14.29 8.11
CA GLN A 233 2.76 15.48 8.91
C GLN A 233 2.02 16.76 8.43
N GLY A 234 0.79 16.63 7.94
CA GLY A 234 -0.02 17.76 7.48
C GLY A 234 0.30 18.24 6.05
N THR A 235 1.27 17.65 5.38
CA THR A 235 1.58 17.90 3.97
C THR A 235 1.16 16.74 3.10
N ILE A 236 0.68 17.01 1.88
CA ILE A 236 0.44 15.96 0.89
C ILE A 236 1.76 15.26 0.58
N LEU A 237 1.74 13.93 0.60
CA LEU A 237 2.89 13.12 0.23
C LEU A 237 2.44 12.10 -0.81
N ASP A 238 2.83 12.35 -2.06
CA ASP A 238 2.72 11.35 -3.11
C ASP A 238 4.07 10.65 -3.29
N ILE A 239 4.17 9.41 -2.79
CA ILE A 239 5.36 8.57 -3.00
C ILE A 239 5.35 7.88 -4.37
N GLY A 240 4.33 8.12 -5.18
CA GLY A 240 4.04 7.43 -6.43
C GLY A 240 3.51 6.01 -6.22
N GLY A 241 2.92 5.46 -7.28
CA GLY A 241 2.31 4.12 -7.25
C GLY A 241 0.83 4.14 -6.85
N PRO A 242 0.16 2.98 -6.88
CA PRO A 242 -1.27 2.90 -6.64
C PRO A 242 -1.61 3.26 -5.20
N MET A 243 -2.69 4.02 -5.02
CA MET A 243 -3.24 4.40 -3.72
C MET A 243 -4.64 3.82 -3.60
N THR A 244 -4.93 3.18 -2.47
CA THR A 244 -6.25 2.63 -2.17
C THR A 244 -6.84 3.30 -0.94
N CYS A 245 -8.16 3.47 -0.96
CA CYS A 245 -8.91 4.09 0.12
C CYS A 245 -10.05 3.19 0.59
N VAL A 246 -10.21 3.07 1.90
CA VAL A 246 -11.34 2.38 2.54
C VAL A 246 -12.00 3.35 3.50
N ILE A 247 -13.30 3.59 3.33
CA ILE A 247 -14.10 4.39 4.25
C ILE A 247 -15.02 3.48 5.07
N SER A 248 -15.23 3.79 6.35
CA SER A 248 -16.15 3.05 7.20
C SER A 248 -17.59 3.22 6.71
N GLU A 249 -18.42 2.19 6.90
CA GLU A 249 -19.83 2.22 6.50
C GLU A 249 -20.67 3.20 7.35
N LYS A 250 -20.30 3.34 8.64
CA LYS A 250 -21.00 4.18 9.61
C LYS A 250 -20.06 5.24 10.19
N PRO A 251 -20.60 6.41 10.58
CA PRO A 251 -19.84 7.41 11.32
C PRO A 251 -19.62 6.97 12.77
N ASN A 252 -18.63 7.58 13.43
CA ASN A 252 -18.41 7.47 14.86
C ASN A 252 -19.43 8.33 15.65
N ALA A 253 -19.28 8.38 16.98
CA ALA A 253 -20.17 9.15 17.87
C ALA A 253 -20.16 10.67 17.59
N GLN A 254 -19.15 11.17 16.89
CA GLN A 254 -19.01 12.56 16.48
C GLN A 254 -19.52 12.81 15.06
N GLY A 255 -20.18 11.84 14.42
CA GLY A 255 -20.68 11.99 13.05
C GLY A 255 -19.61 11.87 11.97
N ARG A 256 -18.41 11.35 12.29
CA ARG A 256 -17.29 11.25 11.33
C ARG A 256 -17.01 9.82 10.89
N TYR A 257 -16.85 9.62 9.59
CA TYR A 257 -16.43 8.38 8.97
C TYR A 257 -14.92 8.19 9.12
N THR A 258 -14.46 6.95 9.28
CA THR A 258 -13.01 6.64 9.27
C THR A 258 -12.56 6.39 7.84
N LEU A 259 -11.56 7.12 7.36
CA LEU A 259 -10.92 6.90 6.07
C LEU A 259 -9.51 6.32 6.30
N VAL A 260 -9.26 5.14 5.75
CA VAL A 260 -7.94 4.53 5.70
C VAL A 260 -7.38 4.69 4.29
N VAL A 261 -6.23 5.34 4.17
CA VAL A 261 -5.52 5.52 2.90
C VAL A 261 -4.25 4.70 2.94
N THR A 262 -4.06 3.86 1.93
CA THR A 262 -2.90 2.99 1.79
C THR A 262 -2.19 3.34 0.49
N GLN A 263 -0.93 3.75 0.60
CA GLN A 263 -0.03 3.91 -0.52
C GLN A 263 1.24 3.12 -0.18
N SER A 264 1.26 1.84 -0.55
CA SER A 264 2.26 0.88 -0.08
C SER A 264 3.70 1.40 -0.20
N PRO A 265 4.51 1.34 0.87
CA PRO A 265 4.29 0.62 2.13
C PRO A 265 3.56 1.42 3.22
N ASN A 266 3.13 2.63 2.90
CA ASN A 266 2.61 3.58 3.88
C ASN A 266 1.09 3.46 4.05
N ARG A 267 0.64 3.73 5.27
CA ARG A 267 -0.77 3.72 5.65
C ARG A 267 -1.06 4.86 6.60
N SER A 268 -2.15 5.58 6.35
CA SER A 268 -2.65 6.66 7.20
C SER A 268 -4.14 6.50 7.46
N THR A 269 -4.58 6.97 8.63
CA THR A 269 -5.99 6.98 9.02
C THR A 269 -6.42 8.42 9.30
N TYR A 270 -7.52 8.81 8.67
CA TYR A 270 -8.19 10.11 8.81
C TYR A 270 -9.62 9.88 9.29
N THR A 271 -10.27 10.97 9.65
CA THR A 271 -11.73 11.00 9.78
C THR A 271 -12.32 12.04 8.84
N ILE A 272 -13.49 11.75 8.28
CA ILE A 272 -14.20 12.63 7.35
C ILE A 272 -15.60 12.91 7.90
N GLU A 273 -16.00 14.16 7.85
CA GLU A 273 -17.36 14.62 8.14
C GLU A 273 -18.00 15.12 6.84
N PHE A 274 -19.27 14.83 6.62
CA PHE A 274 -20.03 15.32 5.47
C PHE A 274 -21.12 16.27 5.97
N PRO A 275 -20.87 17.59 5.99
CA PRO A 275 -21.92 18.58 6.29
C PRO A 275 -23.11 18.48 5.33
N ASP A 276 -22.84 18.17 4.07
CA ASP A 276 -23.83 17.88 3.02
C ASP A 276 -23.25 16.93 1.96
N THR A 277 -23.92 16.78 0.81
CA THR A 277 -23.53 15.82 -0.25
C THR A 277 -22.35 16.27 -1.10
N ASP A 278 -22.04 17.57 -1.08
CA ASP A 278 -21.09 18.21 -1.98
C ASP A 278 -19.95 18.90 -1.20
N HIS A 279 -20.01 18.89 0.13
CA HIS A 279 -18.98 19.35 1.04
C HIS A 279 -18.51 18.24 1.98
N ALA A 280 -17.20 18.15 2.20
CA ALA A 280 -16.64 17.28 3.23
C ALA A 280 -15.47 17.94 3.98
N VAL A 281 -15.28 17.58 5.25
CA VAL A 281 -14.18 18.08 6.09
C VAL A 281 -13.31 16.91 6.52
N VAL A 282 -12.01 16.99 6.23
CA VAL A 282 -11.04 15.93 6.56
C VAL A 282 -10.22 16.32 7.79
N TYR A 283 -10.08 15.36 8.71
CA TYR A 283 -9.36 15.51 9.98
C TYR A 283 -8.28 14.45 10.11
N ASP A 284 -7.20 14.78 10.81
CA ASP A 284 -6.18 13.82 11.21
C ASP A 284 -6.70 12.86 12.31
N SER A 285 -5.86 11.89 12.69
CA SER A 285 -6.16 10.92 13.75
C SER A 285 -6.34 11.53 15.15
N LYS A 286 -5.93 12.78 15.37
CA LYS A 286 -6.12 13.52 16.63
C LYS A 286 -7.36 14.41 16.60
N GLY A 287 -8.09 14.44 15.48
CA GLY A 287 -9.26 15.28 15.28
C GLY A 287 -8.93 16.71 14.84
N THR A 288 -7.67 17.01 14.50
CA THR A 288 -7.27 18.29 13.92
C THR A 288 -7.77 18.37 12.49
N ARG A 289 -8.46 19.46 12.13
CA ARG A 289 -8.91 19.69 10.75
C ARG A 289 -7.69 19.90 9.84
N LEU A 290 -7.66 19.18 8.71
CA LEU A 290 -6.61 19.28 7.70
C LEU A 290 -7.05 20.20 6.55
N TYR A 291 -8.15 19.87 5.89
CA TYR A 291 -8.69 20.60 4.74
C TYR A 291 -10.18 20.29 4.54
N GLU A 292 -10.84 21.08 3.71
CA GLU A 292 -12.19 20.83 3.20
C GLU A 292 -12.13 20.32 1.76
N LEU A 293 -13.20 19.66 1.32
CA LEU A 293 -13.41 19.15 -0.02
C LEU A 293 -14.72 19.71 -0.55
N GLU A 294 -14.68 20.29 -1.73
CA GLU A 294 -15.86 20.71 -2.50
C GLU A 294 -15.98 19.82 -3.74
N ARG A 295 -17.18 19.34 -4.04
CA ARG A 295 -17.39 18.48 -5.21
C ARG A 295 -17.14 19.26 -6.50
N LEU A 296 -16.49 18.61 -7.46
CA LEU A 296 -16.31 19.10 -8.83
C LEU A 296 -17.52 18.86 -9.73
#